data_AF-A0A1H7ATW0-F1
#
_entry.id   AF-A0A1H7ATW0-F1
#
_cell.length_a   1.000
_cell.length_b   1.000
_cell.length_c   1.000
_cell.angle_alpha   90.00
_cell.angle_beta   90.00
_cell.angle_gamma   90.00
#
_symmetry.space_group_name_H-M   'P 1'
#
loop_
_entity.id
_entity.type
_entity.pdbx_description
1 polymer ?
#
loop_
_entity_poly.entity_id
_entity_poly.type
_entity_poly.pdbx_seq_one_letter_code
_entity_poly.pdbx_strand_id
1 'polypeptide(L)'
;MTKRREFIKKTALGSAGITMAGLGFSAKSYASIMGSNERIHLAQIGIRNQGTVHINNYCSLKDSHNVVIKVLCDADEALFESKAKIVREKTGLSPELEWDLRKVLENKEIDAVSMATPNHWHALATVWACEAGKHVYVEKPASHTLWEGRKMVEAAQKSELTVQVGLTNRAFTKVQEAIQFLHEGGIGKVYMARALTYKLRDSYGTAKDSTPPDSLHYDLWLGPAPYRPYNEKRSHYNWHWFWDTGNGDSGNTGTHQLDIARWGLQKHEHPETIYSRGGIYGFDRDACMPDTCTPGTMVYGDVETYGHDPSMQETPNVQTALFNYADGTLLEYEARGRYTNHEGSEGREVGNLFYGSEGWLEISGTSWRAFHHRDTKPFASSKEADSGQESTLFSNFLEAIRSGDQNQLQCTMQEGFYSSALPLLANISYRVGRELRFLGDSEQFANDPEANTYLSKIYREPFSFPK
;
A
#
# COMPACT_ATOMS: atom_id res chain seq x y z
N MET A 1 -32.05 -58.26 44.44
CA MET A 1 -32.55 -58.82 43.16
C MET A 1 -33.43 -57.75 42.52
N THR A 2 -32.82 -56.76 41.87
CA THR A 2 -32.40 -56.68 40.44
C THR A 2 -33.37 -55.80 39.63
N LYS A 3 -33.48 -54.53 40.02
CA LYS A 3 -33.96 -53.42 39.18
C LYS A 3 -33.17 -52.13 39.43
N ARG A 4 -31.85 -52.22 39.24
CA ARG A 4 -30.94 -51.05 39.21
C ARG A 4 -29.89 -51.14 38.08
N ARG A 5 -30.11 -52.05 37.11
CA ARG A 5 -29.22 -52.28 35.95
C ARG A 5 -29.88 -52.11 34.58
N GLU A 6 -31.14 -51.68 34.49
CA GLU A 6 -31.83 -51.45 33.20
C GLU A 6 -32.12 -49.99 32.85
N PHE A 7 -31.75 -49.03 33.71
CA PHE A 7 -31.90 -47.61 33.35
C PHE A 7 -30.68 -47.03 32.59
N ILE A 8 -29.60 -47.81 32.41
CA ILE A 8 -28.36 -47.36 31.75
C ILE A 8 -28.27 -47.79 30.26
N LYS A 9 -29.31 -48.36 29.66
CA LYS A 9 -29.24 -48.89 28.28
C LYS A 9 -30.08 -48.18 27.22
N LYS A 10 -30.67 -47.00 27.48
CA LYS A 10 -31.49 -46.30 26.46
C LYS A 10 -31.33 -44.76 26.42
N THR A 11 -30.11 -44.26 26.55
CA THR A 11 -29.79 -42.85 26.22
C THR A 11 -28.46 -42.76 25.48
N ALA A 12 -28.41 -43.36 24.27
CA ALA A 12 -27.25 -43.35 23.38
C ALA A 12 -27.62 -42.94 21.94
N LEU A 13 -28.58 -42.02 21.81
CA LEU A 13 -28.90 -41.33 20.56
C LEU A 13 -29.24 -39.89 20.90
N GLY A 14 -28.27 -38.99 20.78
CA GLY A 14 -28.48 -37.54 20.91
C GLY A 14 -27.57 -36.84 21.91
N SER A 15 -26.27 -36.76 21.58
CA SER A 15 -25.32 -35.68 21.95
C SER A 15 -23.89 -36.20 21.76
N ALA A 16 -23.43 -36.30 20.52
CA ALA A 16 -22.00 -36.36 20.25
C ALA A 16 -21.48 -34.93 20.27
N GLY A 17 -20.97 -34.50 21.42
CA GLY A 17 -20.14 -33.31 21.53
C GLY A 17 -18.90 -33.51 20.65
N ILE A 18 -18.76 -32.65 19.66
CA ILE A 18 -17.55 -32.56 18.85
C ILE A 18 -16.55 -31.73 19.64
N THR A 19 -15.69 -32.40 20.40
CA THR A 19 -14.36 -31.88 20.74
C THR A 19 -13.50 -31.94 19.47
N MET A 20 -13.48 -30.85 18.70
CA MET A 20 -12.47 -30.62 17.65
C MET A 20 -11.35 -29.76 18.22
N ALA A 21 -10.50 -30.39 19.02
CA ALA A 21 -9.16 -29.91 19.28
C ALA A 21 -8.20 -30.91 18.63
N GLY A 22 -7.50 -30.49 17.58
CA GLY A 22 -6.37 -31.24 17.01
C GLY A 22 -6.71 -32.21 15.87
N LEU A 23 -7.15 -31.68 14.73
CA LEU A 23 -6.83 -32.23 13.41
C LEU A 23 -6.66 -31.05 12.45
N GLY A 24 -5.46 -30.91 11.87
CA GLY A 24 -5.14 -29.85 10.93
C GLY A 24 -6.14 -29.83 9.77
N PHE A 25 -6.69 -28.65 9.50
CA PHE A 25 -7.49 -28.42 8.30
C PHE A 25 -6.58 -28.61 7.08
N SER A 26 -6.66 -29.80 6.50
CA SER A 26 -6.21 -30.04 5.12
C SER A 26 -7.00 -29.10 4.20
N ALA A 27 -6.30 -28.35 3.35
CA ALA A 27 -6.83 -27.37 2.38
C ALA A 27 -7.85 -27.93 1.36
N LYS A 28 -8.35 -29.16 1.54
CA LYS A 28 -9.32 -29.84 0.67
C LYS A 28 -10.79 -29.67 1.06
N SER A 29 -11.14 -28.93 2.11
CA SER A 29 -12.56 -28.67 2.44
C SER A 29 -13.15 -27.41 1.79
N TYR A 30 -12.38 -26.62 1.05
CA TYR A 30 -12.86 -25.41 0.35
C TYR A 30 -13.55 -25.70 -1.00
N ALA A 31 -13.57 -26.96 -1.45
CA ALA A 31 -14.25 -27.35 -2.69
C ALA A 31 -15.74 -27.66 -2.50
N SER A 32 -16.45 -26.90 -1.64
CA SER A 32 -17.88 -26.70 -1.88
C SER A 32 -17.98 -25.92 -3.19
N ILE A 33 -18.66 -26.46 -4.20
CA ILE A 33 -18.88 -25.76 -5.47
C ILE A 33 -19.54 -24.41 -5.14
N MET A 34 -18.75 -23.34 -5.21
CA MET A 34 -19.22 -22.02 -4.80
C MET A 34 -20.31 -21.58 -5.77
N GLY A 35 -21.51 -21.40 -5.24
CA GLY A 35 -22.68 -21.09 -6.05
C GLY A 35 -22.63 -19.67 -6.61
N SER A 36 -23.52 -19.35 -7.56
CA SER A 36 -23.70 -17.97 -8.05
C SER A 36 -24.04 -16.98 -6.93
N ASN A 37 -24.73 -17.43 -5.87
CA ASN A 37 -25.11 -16.61 -4.72
C ASN A 37 -23.95 -16.29 -3.78
N GLU A 38 -22.79 -16.93 -3.95
CA GLU A 38 -21.57 -16.70 -3.14
C GLU A 38 -20.51 -15.91 -3.93
N ARG A 39 -20.89 -15.35 -5.08
CA ARG A 39 -20.00 -14.58 -5.95
C ARG A 39 -19.78 -13.19 -5.38
N ILE A 40 -18.51 -12.78 -5.28
CA ILE A 40 -18.14 -11.41 -4.91
C ILE A 40 -18.18 -10.55 -6.17
N HIS A 41 -19.04 -9.55 -6.20
CA HIS A 41 -19.08 -8.49 -7.20
C HIS A 41 -18.17 -7.34 -6.78
N LEU A 42 -17.03 -7.22 -7.46
CA LEU A 42 -16.03 -6.22 -7.16
C LEU A 42 -16.08 -5.06 -8.15
N ALA A 43 -15.91 -3.84 -7.65
CA ALA A 43 -15.59 -2.69 -8.49
C ALA A 43 -14.09 -2.35 -8.40
N GLN A 44 -13.44 -2.17 -9.54
CA GLN A 44 -12.09 -1.61 -9.60
C GLN A 44 -12.18 -0.09 -9.80
N ILE A 45 -11.65 0.69 -8.86
CA ILE A 45 -11.65 2.16 -8.90
C ILE A 45 -10.21 2.66 -9.10
N GLY A 46 -9.98 3.45 -10.15
CA GLY A 46 -8.66 3.72 -10.70
C GLY A 46 -8.14 2.53 -11.50
N ILE A 47 -8.10 2.65 -12.83
CA ILE A 47 -7.90 1.53 -13.77
C ILE A 47 -6.68 1.70 -14.69
N ARG A 48 -5.86 2.74 -14.49
CA ARG A 48 -4.63 2.95 -15.28
C ARG A 48 -3.53 1.95 -14.89
N ASN A 49 -2.35 2.39 -14.44
CA ASN A 49 -1.17 1.53 -14.26
C ASN A 49 -1.42 0.44 -13.21
N GLN A 50 -1.41 0.81 -11.92
CA GLN A 50 -1.64 -0.13 -10.82
C GLN A 50 -3.05 -0.74 -10.88
N GLY A 51 -4.06 0.03 -11.33
CA GLY A 51 -5.39 -0.50 -11.59
C GLY A 51 -5.42 -1.65 -12.59
N THR A 52 -4.57 -1.62 -13.63
CA THR A 52 -4.42 -2.76 -14.57
C THR A 52 -3.83 -3.99 -13.89
N VAL A 53 -2.93 -3.81 -12.92
CA VAL A 53 -2.40 -4.92 -12.11
C VAL A 53 -3.54 -5.56 -11.30
N HIS A 54 -4.39 -4.75 -10.67
CA HIS A 54 -5.54 -5.26 -9.93
C HIS A 54 -6.52 -6.00 -10.84
N ILE A 55 -6.87 -5.42 -12.00
CA ILE A 55 -7.73 -6.06 -13.00
C ILE A 55 -7.19 -7.44 -13.37
N ASN A 56 -5.90 -7.55 -13.66
CA ASN A 56 -5.28 -8.81 -14.02
C ASN A 56 -5.35 -9.84 -12.89
N ASN A 57 -5.09 -9.43 -11.65
CA ASN A 57 -5.16 -10.32 -10.48
C ASN A 57 -6.59 -10.79 -10.21
N TYR A 58 -7.58 -9.90 -10.17
CA TYR A 58 -8.97 -10.35 -9.93
C TYR A 58 -9.52 -11.19 -11.08
N CYS A 59 -9.13 -10.91 -12.33
CA CYS A 59 -9.47 -11.78 -13.46
C CYS A 59 -8.88 -13.19 -13.32
N SER A 60 -7.64 -13.33 -12.83
CA SER A 60 -7.02 -14.65 -12.62
C SER A 60 -7.62 -15.40 -11.41
N LEU A 61 -8.20 -14.67 -10.46
CA LEU A 61 -8.87 -15.23 -9.28
C LEU A 61 -10.35 -15.55 -9.53
N LYS A 62 -10.91 -15.25 -10.72
CA LYS A 62 -12.33 -15.42 -11.03
C LYS A 62 -12.87 -16.80 -10.66
N ASP A 63 -12.20 -17.86 -11.11
CA ASP A 63 -12.69 -19.22 -10.94
C ASP A 63 -12.26 -19.82 -9.59
N SER A 64 -11.06 -19.50 -9.11
CA SER A 64 -10.54 -20.02 -7.84
C SER A 64 -11.14 -19.37 -6.60
N HIS A 65 -11.62 -18.13 -6.70
CA HIS A 65 -12.16 -17.34 -5.58
C HIS A 65 -13.59 -16.83 -5.82
N ASN A 66 -14.23 -17.24 -6.93
CA ASN A 66 -15.59 -16.84 -7.34
C ASN A 66 -15.81 -15.32 -7.19
N VAL A 67 -14.95 -14.54 -7.84
CA VAL A 67 -14.99 -13.08 -7.89
C VAL A 67 -15.18 -12.62 -9.33
N VAL A 68 -15.92 -11.53 -9.53
CA VAL A 68 -15.98 -10.87 -10.84
C VAL A 68 -15.81 -9.37 -10.70
N ILE A 69 -15.15 -8.77 -11.68
CA ILE A 69 -15.12 -7.32 -11.83
C ILE A 69 -16.44 -6.93 -12.48
N LYS A 70 -17.39 -6.44 -11.67
CA LYS A 70 -18.70 -5.98 -12.16
C LYS A 70 -18.60 -4.57 -12.75
N VAL A 71 -17.80 -3.70 -12.14
CA VAL A 71 -17.64 -2.31 -12.57
C VAL A 71 -16.15 -1.96 -12.70
N LEU A 72 -15.79 -1.28 -13.79
CA LEU A 72 -14.54 -0.52 -13.90
C LEU A 72 -14.86 0.97 -13.73
N CYS A 73 -14.14 1.64 -12.84
CA CYS A 73 -14.37 3.04 -12.54
C CYS A 73 -13.11 3.89 -12.59
N ASP A 74 -13.15 4.98 -13.34
CA ASP A 74 -12.06 5.95 -13.45
C ASP A 74 -12.58 7.30 -13.92
N ALA A 75 -12.03 8.39 -13.40
CA ALA A 75 -12.38 9.74 -13.82
C ALA A 75 -11.92 10.06 -15.26
N ASP A 76 -11.07 9.22 -15.86
CA ASP A 76 -10.63 9.33 -17.25
C ASP A 76 -11.28 8.25 -18.13
N GLU A 77 -12.35 8.62 -18.85
CA GLU A 77 -13.13 7.70 -19.69
C GLU A 77 -12.31 7.14 -20.87
N ALA A 78 -11.19 7.77 -21.25
CA ALA A 78 -10.32 7.29 -22.32
C ALA A 78 -9.74 5.89 -22.02
N LEU A 79 -9.74 5.48 -20.75
CA LEU A 79 -9.23 4.17 -20.34
C LEU A 79 -10.23 3.04 -20.59
N PHE A 80 -11.54 3.33 -20.63
CA PHE A 80 -12.60 2.33 -20.51
C PHE A 80 -12.53 1.20 -21.52
N GLU A 81 -12.50 1.50 -22.82
CA GLU A 81 -12.51 0.45 -23.86
C GLU A 81 -11.31 -0.49 -23.72
N SER A 82 -10.11 0.07 -23.50
CA SER A 82 -8.88 -0.71 -23.35
C SER A 82 -8.92 -1.63 -22.14
N LYS A 83 -9.47 -1.18 -21.00
CA LYS A 83 -9.52 -1.97 -19.77
C LYS A 83 -10.68 -2.96 -19.76
N ALA A 84 -11.84 -2.60 -20.30
CA ALA A 84 -12.96 -3.52 -20.49
C ALA A 84 -12.60 -4.69 -21.40
N LYS A 85 -11.81 -4.42 -22.46
CA LYS A 85 -11.27 -5.46 -23.33
C LYS A 85 -10.44 -6.50 -22.57
N ILE A 86 -9.56 -6.07 -21.64
CA ILE A 86 -8.78 -7.00 -20.80
C ILE A 86 -9.69 -7.93 -20.00
N VAL A 87 -10.75 -7.39 -19.39
CA VAL A 87 -11.71 -8.20 -18.62
C VAL A 87 -12.44 -9.19 -19.52
N ARG A 88 -12.96 -8.74 -20.67
CA ARG A 88 -13.66 -9.59 -21.65
C ARG A 88 -12.78 -10.74 -22.14
N GLU A 89 -11.55 -10.45 -22.53
CA GLU A 89 -10.62 -11.47 -23.06
C GLU A 89 -10.22 -12.51 -22.00
N LYS A 90 -10.06 -12.10 -20.74
CA LYS A 90 -9.64 -13.01 -19.67
C LYS A 90 -10.77 -13.80 -19.02
N THR A 91 -11.99 -13.26 -19.03
CA THR A 91 -13.09 -13.81 -18.22
C THR A 91 -14.33 -14.16 -19.01
N GLY A 92 -14.47 -13.66 -20.25
CA GLY A 92 -15.70 -13.74 -21.04
C GLY A 92 -16.81 -12.80 -20.56
N LEU A 93 -16.56 -11.95 -19.56
CA LEU A 93 -17.55 -11.03 -18.98
C LEU A 93 -17.25 -9.58 -19.39
N SER A 94 -18.30 -8.78 -19.55
CA SER A 94 -18.19 -7.34 -19.79
C SER A 94 -18.49 -6.59 -18.50
N PRO A 95 -17.54 -5.82 -17.95
CA PRO A 95 -17.82 -4.94 -16.82
C PRO A 95 -18.66 -3.74 -17.26
N GLU A 96 -19.48 -3.22 -16.35
CA GLU A 96 -20.07 -1.89 -16.44
C GLU A 96 -18.96 -0.83 -16.32
N LEU A 97 -19.18 0.34 -16.92
CA LEU A 97 -18.23 1.45 -16.96
C LEU A 97 -18.85 2.66 -16.28
N GLU A 98 -18.16 3.25 -15.31
CA GLU A 98 -18.66 4.41 -14.57
C GLU A 98 -17.51 5.37 -14.25
N TRP A 99 -17.67 6.65 -14.50
CA TRP A 99 -16.61 7.63 -14.20
C TRP A 99 -16.71 8.19 -12.78
N ASP A 100 -17.90 8.14 -12.18
CA ASP A 100 -18.16 8.66 -10.85
C ASP A 100 -18.15 7.58 -9.77
N LEU A 101 -17.10 7.56 -8.96
CA LEU A 101 -16.97 6.59 -7.86
C LEU A 101 -18.16 6.63 -6.88
N ARG A 102 -18.84 7.77 -6.73
CA ARG A 102 -19.98 7.90 -5.81
C ARG A 102 -21.14 6.98 -6.21
N LYS A 103 -21.42 6.87 -7.51
CA LYS A 103 -22.44 5.96 -8.03
C LYS A 103 -22.05 4.48 -7.86
N VAL A 104 -20.75 4.18 -7.92
CA VAL A 104 -20.24 2.84 -7.61
C VAL A 104 -20.54 2.47 -6.15
N LEU A 105 -20.33 3.41 -5.23
CA LEU A 105 -20.61 3.19 -3.80
C LEU A 105 -22.11 3.06 -3.52
N GLU A 106 -22.96 3.81 -4.24
CA GLU A 106 -24.43 3.69 -4.16
C GLU A 106 -24.97 2.37 -4.74
N ASN A 107 -24.19 1.68 -5.58
CA ASN A 107 -24.61 0.43 -6.21
C ASN A 107 -24.69 -0.72 -5.17
N LYS A 108 -25.92 -1.17 -4.89
CA LYS A 108 -26.21 -2.24 -3.92
C LYS A 108 -25.72 -3.62 -4.36
N GLU A 109 -25.42 -3.81 -5.64
CA GLU A 109 -24.92 -5.07 -6.18
C GLU A 109 -23.39 -5.22 -6.05
N ILE A 110 -22.67 -4.18 -5.62
CA ILE A 110 -21.22 -4.26 -5.36
C ILE A 110 -20.99 -4.70 -3.92
N ASP A 111 -20.16 -5.71 -3.72
CA ASP A 111 -19.80 -6.23 -2.38
C ASP A 111 -18.48 -5.63 -1.88
N ALA A 112 -17.55 -5.39 -2.80
CA ALA A 112 -16.20 -4.93 -2.49
C ALA A 112 -15.67 -3.94 -3.54
N VAL A 113 -14.77 -3.06 -3.11
CA VAL A 113 -14.07 -2.11 -3.97
C VAL A 113 -12.56 -2.31 -3.84
N SER A 114 -11.85 -2.20 -4.95
CA SER A 114 -10.39 -2.18 -4.99
C SER A 114 -9.91 -0.86 -5.58
N MET A 115 -9.17 -0.09 -4.78
CA MET A 115 -8.82 1.30 -5.06
C MET A 115 -7.34 1.43 -5.42
N ALA A 116 -7.07 1.94 -6.63
CA ALA A 116 -5.76 2.32 -7.14
C ALA A 116 -5.77 3.77 -7.65
N THR A 117 -6.48 4.64 -6.92
CA THR A 117 -6.55 6.09 -7.18
C THR A 117 -5.28 6.80 -6.70
N PRO A 118 -5.12 8.11 -6.93
CA PRO A 118 -4.06 8.88 -6.29
C PRO A 118 -4.18 8.94 -4.75
N ASN A 119 -3.06 9.20 -4.04
CA ASN A 119 -3.01 9.19 -2.57
C ASN A 119 -4.08 10.07 -1.91
N HIS A 120 -4.34 11.25 -2.47
CA HIS A 120 -5.29 12.21 -1.90
C HIS A 120 -6.74 11.69 -1.84
N TRP A 121 -7.07 10.67 -2.63
CA TRP A 121 -8.39 10.03 -2.65
C TRP A 121 -8.54 8.86 -1.69
N HIS A 122 -7.45 8.16 -1.35
CA HIS A 122 -7.49 6.87 -0.65
C HIS A 122 -8.34 6.91 0.61
N ALA A 123 -8.11 7.89 1.49
CA ALA A 123 -8.77 7.93 2.78
C ALA A 123 -10.26 8.23 2.68
N LEU A 124 -10.63 9.27 1.93
CA LEU A 124 -12.03 9.66 1.77
C LEU A 124 -12.84 8.56 1.09
N ALA A 125 -12.31 8.01 -0.01
CA ALA A 125 -12.98 6.93 -0.73
C ALA A 125 -13.13 5.67 0.13
N THR A 126 -12.10 5.31 0.91
CA THR A 126 -12.18 4.17 1.85
C THR A 126 -13.25 4.38 2.90
N VAL A 127 -13.31 5.56 3.52
CA VAL A 127 -14.34 5.85 4.53
C VAL A 127 -15.74 5.82 3.92
N TRP A 128 -15.96 6.46 2.77
CA TRP A 128 -17.25 6.39 2.07
C TRP A 128 -17.63 4.96 1.67
N ALA A 129 -16.67 4.15 1.24
CA ALA A 129 -16.92 2.74 0.92
C ALA A 129 -17.32 1.92 2.15
N CYS A 130 -16.68 2.16 3.30
CA CYS A 130 -17.07 1.53 4.55
C CYS A 130 -18.49 1.91 4.97
N GLU A 131 -18.87 3.18 4.82
CA GLU A 131 -20.24 3.63 5.09
C GLU A 131 -21.28 3.04 4.13
N ALA A 132 -20.90 2.84 2.88
CA ALA A 132 -21.72 2.17 1.89
C ALA A 132 -21.79 0.64 2.08
N GLY A 133 -21.18 0.10 3.14
CA GLY A 133 -21.19 -1.33 3.45
C GLY A 133 -20.31 -2.17 2.53
N LYS A 134 -19.24 -1.61 1.97
CA LYS A 134 -18.37 -2.28 0.99
C LYS A 134 -17.04 -2.67 1.62
N HIS A 135 -16.59 -3.90 1.38
CA HIS A 135 -15.22 -4.28 1.71
C HIS A 135 -14.21 -3.47 0.87
N VAL A 136 -13.05 -3.14 1.43
CA VAL A 136 -12.09 -2.25 0.77
C VAL A 136 -10.70 -2.86 0.67
N TYR A 137 -10.17 -2.92 -0.54
CA TYR A 137 -8.74 -3.00 -0.79
C TYR A 137 -8.27 -1.61 -1.22
N VAL A 138 -7.30 -1.01 -0.53
CA VAL A 138 -6.77 0.32 -0.85
C VAL A 138 -5.26 0.27 -1.07
N GLU A 139 -4.78 0.87 -2.15
CA GLU A 139 -3.36 0.94 -2.45
C GLU A 139 -2.55 1.71 -1.39
N LYS A 140 -1.24 1.45 -1.38
CA LYS A 140 -0.29 2.18 -0.54
C LYS A 140 0.11 3.53 -1.17
N PRO A 141 0.49 4.53 -0.35
CA PRO A 141 0.28 4.60 1.09
C PRO A 141 -1.21 4.72 1.37
N ALA A 142 -1.68 4.15 2.48
CA ALA A 142 -3.11 4.08 2.77
C ALA A 142 -3.76 5.47 2.87
N SER A 143 -3.01 6.48 3.30
CA SER A 143 -3.50 7.85 3.50
C SER A 143 -2.49 8.90 3.04
N HIS A 144 -2.97 10.13 2.86
CA HIS A 144 -2.18 11.29 2.44
C HIS A 144 -1.77 12.20 3.61
N THR A 145 -2.41 12.04 4.78
CA THR A 145 -2.11 12.74 6.04
C THR A 145 -2.32 11.79 7.22
N LEU A 146 -1.74 12.11 8.39
CA LEU A 146 -1.85 11.25 9.57
C LEU A 146 -3.30 11.16 10.07
N TRP A 147 -3.99 12.31 10.13
CA TRP A 147 -5.39 12.37 10.54
C TRP A 147 -6.29 11.50 9.64
N GLU A 148 -6.08 11.54 8.32
CA GLU A 148 -6.79 10.68 7.37
C GLU A 148 -6.59 9.19 7.68
N GLY A 149 -5.35 8.77 7.95
CA GLY A 149 -5.04 7.38 8.28
C GLY A 149 -5.78 6.90 9.53
N ARG A 150 -5.83 7.73 10.58
CA ARG A 150 -6.62 7.46 11.79
C ARG A 150 -8.12 7.33 11.48
N LYS A 151 -8.67 8.19 10.62
CA LYS A 151 -10.08 8.09 10.19
C LYS A 151 -10.38 6.80 9.43
N MET A 152 -9.45 6.30 8.63
CA MET A 152 -9.61 4.99 7.98
C MET A 152 -9.59 3.85 8.99
N VAL A 153 -8.73 3.89 10.01
CA VAL A 153 -8.73 2.90 11.10
C VAL A 153 -10.06 2.90 11.84
N GLU A 154 -10.55 4.08 12.23
CA GLU A 154 -11.85 4.23 12.89
C GLU A 154 -12.99 3.65 12.02
N ALA A 155 -13.00 3.93 10.72
CA ALA A 155 -14.02 3.42 9.79
C ALA A 155 -13.96 1.89 9.62
N ALA A 156 -12.76 1.31 9.51
CA ALA A 156 -12.57 -0.14 9.43
C ALA A 156 -13.06 -0.84 10.71
N GLN A 157 -12.72 -0.31 11.88
CA GLN A 157 -13.15 -0.84 13.18
C GLN A 157 -14.66 -0.73 13.39
N LYS A 158 -15.27 0.40 13.01
CA LYS A 158 -16.71 0.66 13.19
C LYS A 158 -17.59 -0.20 12.28
N SER A 159 -17.13 -0.49 11.06
CA SER A 159 -17.94 -1.16 10.05
C SER A 159 -17.89 -2.69 10.11
N GLU A 160 -16.91 -3.26 10.81
CA GLU A 160 -16.59 -4.69 10.80
C GLU A 160 -16.32 -5.27 9.39
N LEU A 161 -16.12 -4.39 8.40
CA LEU A 161 -15.78 -4.77 7.03
C LEU A 161 -14.29 -5.07 6.91
N THR A 162 -13.95 -6.04 6.05
CA THR A 162 -12.58 -6.26 5.61
C THR A 162 -12.01 -5.01 4.91
N VAL A 163 -11.00 -4.40 5.52
CA VAL A 163 -10.22 -3.28 4.95
C VAL A 163 -8.74 -3.65 4.94
N GLN A 164 -8.18 -3.81 3.74
CA GLN A 164 -6.78 -4.20 3.52
C GLN A 164 -6.00 -3.14 2.76
N VAL A 165 -4.76 -2.90 3.20
CA VAL A 165 -3.83 -1.97 2.57
C VAL A 165 -2.86 -2.71 1.63
N GLY A 166 -2.61 -2.15 0.45
CA GLY A 166 -1.82 -2.73 -0.65
C GLY A 166 -0.31 -2.79 -0.44
N LEU A 167 0.16 -3.24 0.73
CA LEU A 167 1.58 -3.47 1.04
C LEU A 167 2.00 -4.88 0.57
N THR A 168 2.00 -5.06 -0.75
CA THR A 168 2.12 -6.37 -1.43
C THR A 168 3.33 -7.21 -1.04
N ASN A 169 4.45 -6.59 -0.64
CA ASN A 169 5.63 -7.31 -0.17
C ASN A 169 5.35 -8.24 1.01
N ARG A 170 4.32 -7.95 1.82
CA ARG A 170 3.88 -8.80 2.93
C ARG A 170 3.33 -10.16 2.50
N ALA A 171 2.89 -10.28 1.25
CA ALA A 171 2.35 -11.54 0.71
C ALA A 171 3.44 -12.49 0.21
N PHE A 172 4.66 -12.02 -0.04
CA PHE A 172 5.73 -12.88 -0.56
C PHE A 172 6.22 -13.82 0.54
N THR A 173 6.07 -15.13 0.30
CA THR A 173 6.46 -16.19 1.25
C THR A 173 7.89 -16.02 1.76
N LYS A 174 8.82 -15.71 0.86
CA LYS A 174 10.23 -15.52 1.22
C LYS A 174 10.48 -14.27 2.06
N VAL A 175 9.67 -13.22 1.89
CA VAL A 175 9.71 -12.05 2.77
C VAL A 175 9.15 -12.42 4.14
N GLN A 176 8.05 -13.18 4.20
CA GLN A 176 7.51 -13.71 5.46
C GLN A 176 8.54 -14.57 6.21
N GLU A 177 9.25 -15.47 5.50
CA GLU A 177 10.35 -16.27 6.06
C GLU A 177 11.48 -15.40 6.62
N ALA A 178 11.89 -14.35 5.88
CA ALA A 178 12.93 -13.43 6.35
C ALA A 178 12.51 -12.72 7.65
N ILE A 179 11.25 -12.26 7.70
CA ILE A 179 10.72 -11.58 8.88
C ILE A 179 10.60 -12.54 10.06
N GLN A 180 10.10 -13.76 9.83
CA GLN A 180 10.07 -14.80 10.85
C GLN A 180 11.48 -15.09 11.38
N PHE A 181 12.46 -15.25 10.50
CA PHE A 181 13.86 -15.47 10.88
C PHE A 181 14.43 -14.34 11.75
N LEU A 182 14.11 -13.08 11.42
CA LEU A 182 14.48 -11.93 12.26
C LEU A 182 13.82 -12.01 13.64
N HIS A 183 12.53 -12.31 13.70
CA HIS A 183 11.75 -12.35 14.95
C HIS A 183 12.14 -13.51 15.85
N GLU A 184 12.61 -14.62 15.28
CA GLU A 184 13.16 -15.77 16.00
C GLU A 184 14.60 -15.56 16.50
N GLY A 185 15.18 -14.37 16.24
CA GLY A 185 16.51 -14.01 16.72
C GLY A 185 17.65 -14.49 15.81
N GLY A 186 17.38 -14.76 14.53
CA GLY A 186 18.35 -15.31 13.59
C GLY A 186 19.62 -14.45 13.38
N ILE A 187 19.57 -13.15 13.69
CA ILE A 187 20.75 -12.26 13.74
C ILE A 187 20.98 -11.64 15.13
N GLY A 188 20.46 -12.29 16.18
CA GLY A 188 20.41 -11.77 17.54
C GLY A 188 19.38 -10.65 17.71
N LYS A 189 19.58 -9.77 18.69
CA LYS A 189 18.69 -8.63 18.96
C LYS A 189 18.85 -7.58 17.85
N VAL A 190 17.83 -7.43 17.01
CA VAL A 190 17.77 -6.39 15.97
C VAL A 190 17.68 -5.01 16.64
N TYR A 191 18.59 -4.10 16.28
CA TYR A 191 18.62 -2.73 16.82
C TYR A 191 18.43 -1.66 15.76
N MET A 192 18.63 -1.98 14.47
CA MET A 192 18.48 -1.02 13.38
C MET A 192 17.96 -1.69 12.11
N ALA A 193 17.11 -0.98 11.38
CA ALA A 193 16.74 -1.31 10.00
C ALA A 193 16.93 -0.12 9.08
N ARG A 194 17.29 -0.39 7.82
CA ARG A 194 17.38 0.61 6.75
C ARG A 194 16.41 0.26 5.63
N ALA A 195 15.68 1.24 5.15
CA ALA A 195 14.73 1.16 4.04
C ALA A 195 15.30 1.94 2.86
N LEU A 196 15.70 1.24 1.80
CA LEU A 196 16.44 1.82 0.69
C LEU A 196 15.54 1.99 -0.53
N THR A 197 15.51 3.19 -1.10
CA THR A 197 14.80 3.51 -2.36
C THR A 197 15.74 4.28 -3.28
N TYR A 198 16.68 3.56 -3.90
CA TYR A 198 17.60 4.13 -4.87
C TYR A 198 17.00 3.86 -6.24
N LYS A 199 16.32 4.86 -6.78
CA LYS A 199 15.67 4.76 -8.09
C LYS A 199 15.93 6.07 -8.80
N LEU A 200 16.62 6.01 -9.93
CA LEU A 200 16.83 7.22 -10.72
C LEU A 200 15.47 7.84 -11.10
N ARG A 201 15.34 9.13 -10.80
CA ARG A 201 14.22 10.00 -11.13
C ARG A 201 14.73 11.10 -12.03
N ASP A 202 14.45 10.96 -13.32
CA ASP A 202 14.68 12.04 -14.27
C ASP A 202 13.54 13.04 -14.24
N SER A 203 13.84 14.25 -14.73
CA SER A 203 12.85 15.31 -14.87
C SER A 203 11.72 14.83 -15.76
N TYR A 204 10.49 15.24 -15.49
CA TYR A 204 9.35 15.05 -16.41
C TYR A 204 8.95 16.36 -17.10
N GLY A 205 9.80 17.38 -17.03
CA GLY A 205 9.64 18.65 -17.71
C GLY A 205 8.68 19.62 -17.02
N THR A 206 8.33 20.68 -17.74
CA THR A 206 7.32 21.68 -17.34
C THR A 206 6.29 21.86 -18.44
N ALA A 207 5.08 22.26 -18.06
CA ALA A 207 4.05 22.69 -18.99
C ALA A 207 3.30 23.90 -18.42
N LYS A 208 2.70 24.68 -19.31
CA LYS A 208 1.73 25.71 -18.90
C LYS A 208 0.41 25.03 -18.56
N ASP A 209 -0.34 25.66 -17.67
CA ASP A 209 -1.70 25.23 -17.38
C ASP A 209 -2.55 25.29 -18.66
N SER A 210 -3.47 24.32 -18.79
CA SER A 210 -4.28 24.12 -19.98
C SER A 210 -5.66 23.57 -19.60
N THR A 211 -6.52 23.36 -20.61
CA THR A 211 -7.81 22.70 -20.40
C THR A 211 -7.60 21.19 -20.29
N PRO A 212 -8.25 20.49 -19.34
CA PRO A 212 -8.20 19.03 -19.30
C PRO A 212 -8.80 18.42 -20.58
N PRO A 213 -8.37 17.23 -21.01
CA PRO A 213 -9.03 16.49 -22.08
C PRO A 213 -10.51 16.25 -21.77
N ASP A 214 -11.36 16.22 -22.80
CA ASP A 214 -12.81 16.02 -22.64
C ASP A 214 -13.18 14.70 -21.93
N SER A 215 -12.31 13.68 -22.03
CA SER A 215 -12.51 12.39 -21.35
C SER A 215 -12.21 12.43 -19.85
N LEU A 216 -11.49 13.44 -19.38
CA LEU A 216 -11.02 13.54 -17.99
C LEU A 216 -11.95 14.45 -17.20
N HIS A 217 -12.71 13.83 -16.30
CA HIS A 217 -13.52 14.52 -15.28
C HIS A 217 -12.62 15.13 -14.21
N TYR A 218 -11.90 16.19 -14.58
CA TYR A 218 -10.78 16.73 -13.79
C TYR A 218 -11.18 17.21 -12.40
N ASP A 219 -12.37 17.80 -12.25
CA ASP A 219 -12.88 18.21 -10.95
C ASP A 219 -13.05 17.01 -10.00
N LEU A 220 -13.56 15.88 -10.50
CA LEU A 220 -13.63 14.65 -9.72
C LEU A 220 -12.23 14.05 -9.53
N TRP A 221 -11.36 14.07 -10.54
CA TRP A 221 -9.99 13.59 -10.40
C TRP A 221 -9.23 14.29 -9.28
N LEU A 222 -9.32 15.63 -9.18
CA LEU A 222 -8.77 16.41 -8.07
C LEU A 222 -9.44 16.06 -6.74
N GLY A 223 -10.75 15.87 -6.75
CA GLY A 223 -11.52 15.45 -5.59
C GLY A 223 -11.24 16.30 -4.34
N PRO A 224 -10.84 15.68 -3.21
CA PRO A 224 -10.62 16.40 -1.96
C PRO A 224 -9.37 17.30 -1.94
N ALA A 225 -8.49 17.21 -2.95
CA ALA A 225 -7.31 18.07 -3.03
C ALA A 225 -7.70 19.55 -3.28
N PRO A 226 -6.86 20.51 -2.85
CA PRO A 226 -7.00 21.91 -3.23
C PRO A 226 -7.10 22.08 -4.75
N TYR A 227 -7.95 23.02 -5.18
CA TYR A 227 -8.09 23.29 -6.61
C TYR A 227 -6.79 23.88 -7.18
N ARG A 228 -6.29 23.27 -8.25
CA ARG A 228 -5.26 23.82 -9.13
C ARG A 228 -5.75 23.71 -10.57
N PRO A 229 -5.41 24.65 -11.46
CA PRO A 229 -5.69 24.49 -12.89
C PRO A 229 -5.07 23.20 -13.44
N TYR A 230 -5.72 22.60 -14.43
CA TYR A 230 -5.19 21.41 -15.08
C TYR A 230 -3.83 21.71 -15.72
N ASN A 231 -2.93 20.76 -15.53
CA ASN A 231 -1.60 20.77 -16.11
C ASN A 231 -1.21 19.32 -16.38
N GLU A 232 -0.84 19.02 -17.62
CA GLU A 232 -0.50 17.67 -18.04
C GLU A 232 0.67 17.07 -17.23
N LYS A 233 1.61 17.92 -16.77
CA LYS A 233 2.76 17.49 -15.97
C LYS A 233 2.45 17.33 -14.48
N ARG A 234 1.22 17.67 -14.04
CA ARG A 234 0.72 17.42 -12.67
C ARG A 234 -0.23 16.23 -12.56
N SER A 235 -0.67 15.70 -13.68
CA SER A 235 -1.69 14.67 -13.76
C SER A 235 -1.07 13.29 -14.02
N HIS A 236 -1.90 12.24 -13.96
CA HIS A 236 -1.46 10.84 -14.13
C HIS A 236 -0.24 10.53 -13.25
N TYR A 237 0.73 9.73 -13.66
CA TYR A 237 1.79 9.28 -12.74
C TYR A 237 2.55 10.41 -12.01
N ASN A 238 2.61 11.63 -12.57
CA ASN A 238 3.30 12.74 -11.93
C ASN A 238 2.59 13.30 -10.69
N TRP A 239 1.34 12.93 -10.41
CA TRP A 239 0.65 13.33 -9.17
C TRP A 239 1.44 12.96 -7.90
N HIS A 240 2.32 11.94 -7.98
CA HIS A 240 3.18 11.54 -6.86
C HIS A 240 4.06 12.69 -6.32
N TRP A 241 4.43 13.65 -7.17
CA TRP A 241 5.50 14.62 -6.93
C TRP A 241 5.04 16.00 -6.44
N PHE A 242 3.74 16.13 -6.13
CA PHE A 242 3.11 17.38 -5.69
C PHE A 242 2.50 17.20 -4.30
N TRP A 243 2.69 18.18 -3.42
CA TRP A 243 2.28 18.06 -2.00
C TRP A 243 0.78 17.95 -1.78
N ASP A 244 -0.02 18.38 -2.75
CA ASP A 244 -1.48 18.39 -2.65
C ASP A 244 -2.10 17.04 -3.05
N THR A 245 -1.39 16.22 -3.82
CA THR A 245 -1.93 14.99 -4.41
C THR A 245 -1.12 13.73 -4.10
N GLY A 246 0.14 13.86 -3.70
CA GLY A 246 1.07 12.77 -3.41
C GLY A 246 2.08 13.10 -2.31
N ASN A 247 2.96 12.15 -2.02
CA ASN A 247 3.90 12.24 -0.90
C ASN A 247 5.36 11.98 -1.33
N GLY A 248 5.70 12.22 -2.59
CA GLY A 248 7.03 12.01 -3.12
C GLY A 248 7.42 10.53 -3.17
N ASP A 249 8.73 10.28 -3.29
CA ASP A 249 9.19 8.89 -3.46
C ASP A 249 9.10 8.08 -2.17
N SER A 250 9.14 8.78 -1.02
CA SER A 250 8.87 8.20 0.30
C SER A 250 7.48 7.60 0.36
N GLY A 251 6.46 8.30 -0.16
CA GLY A 251 5.10 7.77 -0.29
C GLY A 251 4.92 6.78 -1.44
N ASN A 252 5.69 6.90 -2.53
CA ASN A 252 5.54 6.05 -3.71
C ASN A 252 6.21 4.67 -3.53
N THR A 253 7.53 4.57 -3.71
CA THR A 253 8.25 3.29 -3.51
C THR A 253 8.64 3.10 -2.05
N GLY A 254 8.97 4.18 -1.35
CA GLY A 254 9.49 4.16 0.02
C GLY A 254 8.57 3.47 1.02
N THR A 255 7.25 3.65 0.90
CA THR A 255 6.26 3.04 1.81
C THR A 255 6.40 1.53 1.92
N HIS A 256 6.72 0.82 0.83
CA HIS A 256 6.95 -0.63 0.88
C HIS A 256 8.21 -0.97 1.69
N GLN A 257 9.28 -0.21 1.55
CA GLN A 257 10.55 -0.48 2.23
C GLN A 257 10.47 -0.06 3.70
N LEU A 258 9.80 1.06 3.98
CA LEU A 258 9.48 1.51 5.34
C LEU A 258 8.61 0.48 6.08
N ASP A 259 7.64 -0.12 5.40
CA ASP A 259 6.81 -1.19 5.94
C ASP A 259 7.61 -2.43 6.32
N ILE A 260 8.43 -2.96 5.41
CA ILE A 260 9.26 -4.15 5.69
C ILE A 260 10.28 -3.85 6.81
N ALA A 261 10.90 -2.68 6.83
CA ALA A 261 11.79 -2.26 7.91
C ALA A 261 11.05 -2.23 9.27
N ARG A 262 9.88 -1.58 9.32
CA ARG A 262 9.02 -1.52 10.52
C ARG A 262 8.61 -2.91 10.98
N TRP A 263 8.24 -3.78 10.06
CA TRP A 263 7.80 -5.14 10.35
C TRP A 263 8.94 -6.00 10.89
N GLY A 264 10.13 -5.94 10.30
CA GLY A 264 11.30 -6.65 10.80
C GLY A 264 11.75 -6.17 12.19
N LEU A 265 11.53 -4.88 12.51
CA LEU A 265 11.75 -4.32 13.84
C LEU A 265 10.61 -4.63 14.85
N GLN A 266 9.56 -5.36 14.46
CA GLN A 266 8.40 -5.67 15.30
C GLN A 266 7.69 -4.43 15.87
N LYS A 267 7.56 -3.37 15.06
CA LYS A 267 6.98 -2.10 15.52
C LYS A 267 5.51 -1.98 15.19
N HIS A 268 4.65 -2.01 16.21
CA HIS A 268 3.20 -1.80 16.13
C HIS A 268 2.78 -0.45 16.73
N GLU A 269 3.64 0.55 16.56
CA GLU A 269 3.55 1.86 17.18
C GLU A 269 4.18 2.93 16.26
N HIS A 270 3.99 4.21 16.59
CA HIS A 270 4.68 5.31 15.93
C HIS A 270 6.07 5.55 16.53
N PRO A 271 7.04 6.06 15.75
CA PRO A 271 8.33 6.50 16.29
C PRO A 271 8.16 7.74 17.18
N GLU A 272 9.02 7.89 18.19
CA GLU A 272 9.01 9.01 19.14
C GLU A 272 9.70 10.26 18.59
N THR A 273 10.75 10.09 17.79
CA THR A 273 11.46 11.22 17.17
C THR A 273 11.71 10.96 15.70
N ILE A 274 11.55 12.01 14.90
CA ILE A 274 11.70 11.96 13.45
C ILE A 274 12.57 13.14 13.00
N TYR A 275 13.62 12.85 12.25
CA TYR A 275 14.40 13.88 11.55
C TYR A 275 14.52 13.51 10.08
N SER A 276 14.20 14.44 9.19
CA SER A 276 14.36 14.24 7.75
C SER A 276 14.98 15.45 7.08
N ARG A 277 15.83 15.20 6.09
CA ARG A 277 16.43 16.21 5.24
C ARG A 277 16.62 15.70 3.83
N GLY A 278 16.67 16.61 2.87
CA GLY A 278 16.77 16.26 1.46
C GLY A 278 16.71 17.48 0.56
N GLY A 279 16.39 17.23 -0.70
CA GLY A 279 16.24 18.28 -1.70
C GLY A 279 15.90 17.72 -3.07
N ILE A 280 15.74 18.64 -4.02
CA ILE A 280 15.64 18.35 -5.44
C ILE A 280 17.01 18.65 -6.05
N TYR A 281 17.67 17.62 -6.54
CA TYR A 281 19.02 17.71 -7.09
C TYR A 281 19.05 17.26 -8.55
N GLY A 282 19.96 17.83 -9.35
CA GLY A 282 20.24 17.36 -10.71
C GLY A 282 19.20 17.76 -11.77
N PHE A 283 18.28 18.65 -11.44
CA PHE A 283 17.41 19.35 -12.40
C PHE A 283 17.89 20.79 -12.59
N ASP A 284 17.82 21.28 -13.82
CA ASP A 284 18.10 22.67 -14.13
C ASP A 284 17.04 23.58 -13.52
N ARG A 285 17.51 24.73 -13.01
CA ARG A 285 16.63 25.75 -12.42
C ARG A 285 16.11 26.73 -13.45
N ASP A 286 16.79 26.85 -14.59
CA ASP A 286 16.47 27.79 -15.66
C ASP A 286 15.72 27.06 -16.78
N ALA A 287 14.74 27.73 -17.40
CA ALA A 287 13.93 27.15 -18.47
C ALA A 287 14.81 26.73 -19.67
N CYS A 288 14.63 25.50 -20.17
CA CYS A 288 15.21 25.09 -21.44
C CYS A 288 14.41 25.68 -22.62
N MET A 289 15.08 26.01 -23.72
CA MET A 289 14.39 26.31 -24.99
C MET A 289 14.00 24.98 -25.67
N PRO A 290 12.88 24.92 -26.42
CA PRO A 290 12.39 23.66 -27.02
C PRO A 290 13.43 22.85 -27.78
N ASP A 291 14.33 23.52 -28.51
CA ASP A 291 15.37 22.87 -29.32
C ASP A 291 16.63 22.45 -28.50
N THR A 292 16.65 22.80 -27.21
CA THR A 292 17.75 22.52 -26.26
C THR A 292 17.34 21.61 -25.10
N CYS A 293 16.03 21.32 -24.96
CA CYS A 293 15.53 20.40 -23.96
C CYS A 293 15.98 18.96 -24.28
N THR A 294 16.31 18.19 -23.25
CA THR A 294 16.66 16.78 -23.37
C THR A 294 15.46 16.02 -23.97
N PRO A 295 15.63 15.23 -25.06
CA PRO A 295 14.53 14.46 -25.61
C PRO A 295 13.89 13.54 -24.57
N GLY A 296 12.55 13.52 -24.55
CA GLY A 296 11.79 12.68 -23.64
C GLY A 296 12.02 11.18 -23.87
N THR A 297 12.23 10.41 -22.80
CA THR A 297 12.17 8.95 -22.78
C THR A 297 10.94 8.49 -22.00
N MET A 298 10.18 7.53 -22.54
CA MET A 298 9.07 6.93 -21.81
C MET A 298 9.59 6.11 -20.63
N VAL A 299 9.16 6.44 -19.42
CA VAL A 299 9.43 5.68 -18.19
C VAL A 299 8.15 5.46 -17.41
N TYR A 300 7.95 4.21 -16.98
CA TYR A 300 6.84 3.73 -16.17
C TYR A 300 5.43 4.18 -16.63
N GLY A 301 4.77 3.33 -17.43
CA GLY A 301 3.47 3.65 -18.03
C GLY A 301 3.63 4.67 -19.15
N ASP A 302 2.82 5.73 -19.13
CA ASP A 302 2.73 6.71 -20.22
C ASP A 302 3.47 8.04 -19.93
N VAL A 303 4.48 8.07 -19.05
CA VAL A 303 5.21 9.30 -18.71
C VAL A 303 6.51 9.44 -19.48
N GLU A 304 6.68 10.59 -20.13
CA GLU A 304 7.96 11.02 -20.71
C GLU A 304 8.85 11.73 -19.67
N THR A 305 10.13 11.38 -19.62
CA THR A 305 11.17 12.07 -18.84
C THR A 305 12.25 12.69 -19.69
N TYR A 306 12.70 13.87 -19.31
CA TYR A 306 13.59 14.78 -20.03
C TYR A 306 14.90 14.97 -19.26
N GLY A 307 15.46 13.90 -18.68
CA GLY A 307 16.78 13.88 -18.04
C GLY A 307 16.98 14.97 -16.99
N HIS A 308 17.79 15.98 -17.33
CA HIS A 308 18.24 17.08 -16.45
C HIS A 308 17.44 18.37 -16.55
N ASP A 309 16.45 18.42 -17.45
CA ASP A 309 15.67 19.64 -17.69
C ASP A 309 14.87 20.07 -16.44
N PRO A 310 14.35 21.31 -16.39
CA PRO A 310 13.50 21.76 -15.29
C PRO A 310 12.29 20.86 -15.07
N SER A 311 11.95 20.62 -13.81
CA SER A 311 10.80 19.82 -13.40
C SER A 311 9.84 20.64 -12.55
N MET A 312 8.54 20.38 -12.68
CA MET A 312 7.52 20.95 -11.80
C MET A 312 7.46 20.29 -10.40
N GLN A 313 8.34 19.34 -10.12
CA GLN A 313 8.38 18.56 -8.88
C GLN A 313 8.51 19.45 -7.63
N GLU A 314 7.71 19.15 -6.60
CA GLU A 314 7.72 19.86 -5.32
C GLU A 314 8.33 19.02 -4.19
N THR A 315 8.27 17.69 -4.31
CA THR A 315 8.77 16.75 -3.31
C THR A 315 10.25 16.44 -3.53
N PRO A 316 11.05 16.15 -2.48
CA PRO A 316 12.47 15.85 -2.67
C PRO A 316 12.69 14.60 -3.54
N ASN A 317 13.70 14.64 -4.43
CA ASN A 317 14.16 13.46 -5.16
C ASN A 317 15.29 12.74 -4.41
N VAL A 318 15.98 13.42 -3.49
CA VAL A 318 16.90 12.81 -2.53
C VAL A 318 16.43 13.17 -1.13
N GLN A 319 16.21 12.18 -0.29
CA GLN A 319 15.72 12.37 1.08
C GLN A 319 16.30 11.29 1.99
N THR A 320 16.78 11.69 3.16
CA THR A 320 17.08 10.79 4.27
C THR A 320 16.13 11.09 5.43
N ALA A 321 15.72 10.05 6.16
CA ALA A 321 14.95 10.19 7.38
C ALA A 321 15.41 9.19 8.45
N LEU A 322 15.42 9.63 9.69
CA LEU A 322 15.71 8.84 10.88
C LEU A 322 14.47 8.81 11.76
N PHE A 323 14.13 7.61 12.26
CA PHE A 323 13.01 7.37 13.16
C PHE A 323 13.53 6.59 14.36
N ASN A 324 13.44 7.18 15.56
CA ASN A 324 13.78 6.48 16.80
C ASN A 324 12.50 6.03 17.50
N TYR A 325 12.49 4.78 17.98
CA TYR A 325 11.42 4.24 18.79
C TYR A 325 11.78 4.28 20.28
N ALA A 326 10.75 4.18 21.14
CA ALA A 326 10.89 4.28 22.60
C ALA A 326 11.86 3.25 23.20
N ASP A 327 11.97 2.06 22.58
CA ASP A 327 12.89 1.00 23.01
C ASP A 327 14.34 1.18 22.52
N GLY A 328 14.64 2.30 21.85
CA GLY A 328 15.96 2.64 21.33
C GLY A 328 16.31 2.01 19.98
N THR A 329 15.38 1.29 19.33
CA THR A 329 15.59 0.82 17.95
C THR A 329 15.52 1.97 16.95
N LEU A 330 16.33 1.89 15.90
CA LEU A 330 16.45 2.90 14.86
C LEU A 330 15.94 2.39 13.51
N LEU A 331 15.06 3.15 12.86
CA LEU A 331 14.74 2.95 11.45
C LEU A 331 15.31 4.12 10.66
N GLU A 332 16.08 3.83 9.61
CA GLU A 332 16.54 4.82 8.65
C GLU A 332 15.87 4.59 7.30
N TYR A 333 15.49 5.68 6.63
CA TYR A 333 15.02 5.68 5.27
C TYR A 333 15.92 6.52 4.39
N GLU A 334 16.17 6.03 3.18
CA GLU A 334 16.91 6.78 2.19
C GLU A 334 16.31 6.64 0.79
N ALA A 335 15.89 7.76 0.24
CA ALA A 335 15.54 7.95 -1.15
C ALA A 335 16.72 8.56 -1.89
N ARG A 336 17.21 7.89 -2.94
CA ARG A 336 18.24 8.42 -3.84
C ARG A 336 17.72 8.44 -5.26
N GLY A 337 17.12 9.57 -5.63
CA GLY A 337 16.56 9.84 -6.94
C GLY A 337 17.60 10.18 -8.00
N ARG A 338 18.87 10.32 -7.65
CA ARG A 338 19.97 10.71 -8.54
C ARG A 338 21.09 9.68 -8.51
N TYR A 339 22.08 9.84 -9.39
CA TYR A 339 23.23 8.93 -9.52
C TYR A 339 23.84 8.60 -8.15
N THR A 340 23.94 7.31 -7.85
CA THR A 340 24.41 6.82 -6.56
C THR A 340 25.07 5.44 -6.71
N ASN A 341 25.81 5.03 -5.68
CA ASN A 341 26.27 3.66 -5.53
C ASN A 341 25.18 2.78 -4.94
N HIS A 342 25.34 1.48 -5.11
CA HIS A 342 24.49 0.48 -4.48
C HIS A 342 24.95 0.14 -3.04
N GLU A 343 24.12 -0.62 -2.31
CA GLU A 343 24.42 -1.11 -0.96
C GLU A 343 24.12 -2.60 -0.76
N GLY A 344 24.60 -3.23 0.31
CA GLY A 344 24.43 -4.66 0.54
C GLY A 344 25.31 -5.56 -0.35
N SER A 345 25.17 -6.88 -0.21
CA SER A 345 26.12 -7.86 -0.78
C SER A 345 26.01 -8.02 -2.30
N GLU A 346 24.87 -7.68 -2.91
CA GLU A 346 24.67 -7.80 -4.37
C GLU A 346 24.49 -6.45 -5.09
N GLY A 347 24.91 -5.35 -4.46
CA GLY A 347 24.70 -4.03 -5.06
C GLY A 347 23.20 -3.70 -5.20
N ARG A 348 22.51 -3.65 -4.06
CA ARG A 348 21.10 -3.32 -3.91
C ARG A 348 20.80 -1.84 -4.12
N GLU A 349 19.68 -1.61 -4.76
CA GLU A 349 19.11 -0.28 -4.97
C GLU A 349 17.78 -0.10 -4.23
N VAL A 350 16.94 -1.13 -4.19
CA VAL A 350 15.64 -1.10 -3.51
C VAL A 350 15.53 -2.33 -2.63
N GLY A 351 15.34 -2.13 -1.33
CA GLY A 351 15.32 -3.23 -0.37
C GLY A 351 15.49 -2.77 1.07
N ASN A 352 15.80 -3.74 1.92
CA ASN A 352 15.97 -3.53 3.35
C ASN A 352 17.26 -4.15 3.87
N LEU A 353 17.88 -3.48 4.82
CA LEU A 353 18.99 -4.00 5.61
C LEU A 353 18.59 -4.00 7.08
N PHE A 354 18.94 -5.06 7.80
CA PHE A 354 18.69 -5.21 9.23
C PHE A 354 20.00 -5.51 9.95
N TYR A 355 20.21 -4.89 11.09
CA TYR A 355 21.40 -5.05 11.90
C TYR A 355 21.02 -5.54 13.29
N GLY A 356 21.62 -6.65 13.70
CA GLY A 356 21.43 -7.27 15.00
C GLY A 356 22.75 -7.53 15.72
N SER A 357 22.65 -8.01 16.96
CA SER A 357 23.81 -8.24 17.82
C SER A 357 24.77 -9.33 17.32
N GLU A 358 24.31 -10.23 16.45
CA GLU A 358 25.09 -11.38 15.96
C GLU A 358 25.37 -11.32 14.46
N GLY A 359 24.82 -10.33 13.75
CA GLY A 359 24.93 -10.27 12.30
C GLY A 359 24.04 -9.23 11.65
N TRP A 360 23.86 -9.39 10.35
CA TRP A 360 22.99 -8.53 9.54
C TRP A 360 22.27 -9.36 8.49
N LEU A 361 21.11 -8.85 8.05
CA LEU A 361 20.26 -9.48 7.05
C LEU A 361 19.87 -8.45 5.98
N GLU A 362 19.80 -8.89 4.74
CA GLU A 362 19.28 -8.10 3.62
C GLU A 362 18.04 -8.76 3.01
N ILE A 363 17.07 -7.94 2.57
CA ILE A 363 15.92 -8.34 1.76
C ILE A 363 15.95 -7.53 0.46
N SER A 364 15.82 -8.22 -0.67
CA SER A 364 15.82 -7.62 -2.01
C SER A 364 14.77 -8.28 -2.90
N GLY A 365 13.73 -7.54 -3.26
CA GLY A 365 12.58 -8.11 -3.96
C GLY A 365 11.96 -9.22 -3.11
N THR A 366 12.06 -10.46 -3.56
CA THR A 366 11.60 -11.64 -2.82
C THR A 366 12.73 -12.48 -2.22
N SER A 367 14.01 -12.10 -2.36
CA SER A 367 15.11 -12.88 -1.80
C SER A 367 15.65 -12.26 -0.51
N TRP A 368 16.23 -13.08 0.36
CA TRP A 368 16.88 -12.61 1.58
C TRP A 368 18.13 -13.43 1.92
N ARG A 369 19.07 -12.81 2.65
CA ARG A 369 20.33 -13.42 3.10
C ARG A 369 20.74 -12.86 4.45
N ALA A 370 21.27 -13.72 5.31
CA ALA A 370 21.81 -13.37 6.62
C ALA A 370 23.30 -13.73 6.74
N PHE A 371 24.03 -12.89 7.45
CA PHE A 371 25.48 -12.94 7.60
C PHE A 371 25.85 -12.80 9.08
N HIS A 372 26.82 -13.58 9.55
CA HIS A 372 27.38 -13.39 10.89
C HIS A 372 28.33 -12.20 10.91
N HIS A 373 28.25 -11.38 11.94
CA HIS A 373 29.17 -10.26 12.18
C HIS A 373 29.47 -9.41 10.92
N ARG A 374 30.67 -9.55 10.35
CA ARG A 374 31.13 -8.84 9.14
C ARG A 374 31.47 -9.80 7.99
N ASP A 375 30.96 -11.02 8.06
CA ASP A 375 31.21 -12.05 7.06
C ASP A 375 30.56 -11.67 5.73
N THR A 376 31.17 -12.13 4.63
CA THR A 376 30.70 -11.90 3.27
C THR A 376 29.98 -13.10 2.67
N LYS A 377 30.02 -14.25 3.35
CA LYS A 377 29.28 -15.46 2.95
C LYS A 377 28.02 -15.58 3.82
N PRO A 378 26.84 -15.74 3.20
CA PRO A 378 25.62 -15.91 3.98
C PRO A 378 25.62 -17.26 4.69
N PHE A 379 25.16 -17.29 5.95
CA PHE A 379 24.95 -18.53 6.69
C PHE A 379 23.49 -19.02 6.56
N ALA A 380 22.57 -18.12 6.19
CA ALA A 380 21.18 -18.44 5.88
C ALA A 380 20.68 -17.57 4.72
N SER A 381 19.76 -18.10 3.91
CA SER A 381 19.16 -17.38 2.79
C SER A 381 17.85 -18.02 2.35
N SER A 382 17.02 -17.26 1.62
CA SER A 382 15.90 -17.80 0.86
C SER A 382 16.36 -18.88 -0.12
N LYS A 383 15.61 -19.97 -0.24
CA LYS A 383 15.84 -20.99 -1.27
C LYS A 383 15.37 -20.50 -2.65
N GLU A 384 15.82 -21.14 -3.73
CA GLU A 384 15.23 -20.93 -5.05
C GLU A 384 13.74 -21.32 -5.04
N ALA A 385 12.93 -20.66 -5.88
CA ALA A 385 11.48 -20.80 -5.81
C ALA A 385 11.02 -22.20 -6.20
N ASP A 386 10.10 -22.78 -5.43
CA ASP A 386 9.23 -23.85 -5.92
C ASP A 386 8.20 -23.24 -6.88
N SER A 387 7.81 -23.99 -7.92
CA SER A 387 6.90 -23.56 -9.00
C SER A 387 5.43 -23.40 -8.60
N GLY A 388 5.14 -23.27 -7.30
CA GLY A 388 3.79 -23.10 -6.76
C GLY A 388 3.26 -21.68 -6.99
N GLN A 389 1.94 -21.56 -7.17
CA GLN A 389 1.27 -20.26 -7.24
C GLN A 389 1.23 -19.65 -5.83
N GLU A 390 2.01 -18.59 -5.59
CA GLU A 390 2.03 -17.87 -4.31
C GLU A 390 0.71 -17.12 -4.07
N SER A 391 0.23 -17.13 -2.83
CA SER A 391 -0.91 -16.29 -2.43
C SER A 391 -0.53 -14.81 -2.57
N THR A 392 -1.45 -14.01 -3.08
CA THR A 392 -1.29 -12.56 -3.24
C THR A 392 -2.11 -11.85 -2.17
N LEU A 393 -1.84 -10.56 -1.94
CA LEU A 393 -2.76 -9.75 -1.15
C LEU A 393 -4.19 -9.75 -1.72
N PHE A 394 -4.35 -9.87 -3.04
CA PHE A 394 -5.67 -9.91 -3.67
C PHE A 394 -6.46 -11.18 -3.32
N SER A 395 -5.82 -12.36 -3.32
CA SER A 395 -6.46 -13.60 -2.87
C SER A 395 -6.74 -13.56 -1.37
N ASN A 396 -5.76 -13.12 -0.56
CA ASN A 396 -5.93 -12.98 0.88
C ASN A 396 -7.08 -12.06 1.28
N PHE A 397 -7.30 -10.96 0.53
CA PHE A 397 -8.44 -10.07 0.73
C PHE A 397 -9.78 -10.80 0.53
N LEU A 398 -9.91 -11.57 -0.55
CA LEU A 398 -11.15 -12.32 -0.85
C LEU A 398 -11.36 -13.46 0.16
N GLU A 399 -10.29 -14.13 0.58
CA GLU A 399 -10.33 -15.15 1.63
C GLU A 399 -10.82 -14.58 2.96
N ALA A 400 -10.31 -13.42 3.38
CA ALA A 400 -10.73 -12.73 4.60
C ALA A 400 -12.19 -12.24 4.55
N ILE A 401 -12.67 -11.77 3.39
CA ILE A 401 -14.11 -11.46 3.19
C ILE A 401 -14.95 -12.71 3.42
N ARG A 402 -14.55 -13.84 2.83
CA ARG A 402 -15.33 -15.09 2.89
C ARG A 402 -15.33 -15.71 4.27
N SER A 403 -14.21 -15.65 4.99
CA SER A 403 -14.11 -16.17 6.34
C SER A 403 -14.79 -15.27 7.37
N GLY A 404 -14.91 -13.97 7.08
CA GLY A 404 -15.32 -12.95 8.04
C GLY A 404 -14.28 -12.72 9.14
N ASP A 405 -13.06 -13.24 8.98
CA ASP A 405 -11.99 -13.17 9.97
C ASP A 405 -10.88 -12.21 9.51
N GLN A 406 -10.94 -10.99 10.03
CA GLN A 406 -9.98 -9.94 9.71
C GLN A 406 -8.55 -10.24 10.20
N ASN A 407 -8.37 -11.19 11.13
CA ASN A 407 -7.04 -11.57 11.61
C ASN A 407 -6.22 -12.33 10.55
N GLN A 408 -6.87 -12.82 9.48
CA GLN A 408 -6.21 -13.47 8.35
C GLN A 408 -5.57 -12.47 7.39
N LEU A 409 -5.89 -11.17 7.52
CA LEU A 409 -5.32 -10.15 6.66
C LEU A 409 -3.81 -10.04 6.87
N GLN A 410 -3.07 -10.15 5.78
CA GLN A 410 -1.63 -9.94 5.78
C GLN A 410 -1.25 -8.47 6.04
N CYS A 411 -2.16 -7.54 5.73
CA CYS A 411 -2.01 -6.13 6.08
C CYS A 411 -3.34 -5.47 6.44
N THR A 412 -3.68 -5.48 7.73
CA THR A 412 -4.84 -4.75 8.25
C THR A 412 -4.71 -3.24 8.01
N MET A 413 -5.83 -2.51 8.10
CA MET A 413 -5.82 -1.05 8.06
C MET A 413 -4.92 -0.43 9.15
N GLN A 414 -4.88 -1.00 10.35
CA GLN A 414 -4.03 -0.51 11.45
C GLN A 414 -2.54 -0.64 11.12
N GLU A 415 -2.13 -1.80 10.60
CA GLU A 415 -0.74 -2.00 10.16
C GLU A 415 -0.38 -1.10 8.98
N GLY A 416 -1.29 -0.98 8.01
CA GLY A 416 -1.11 -0.08 6.88
C GLY A 416 -1.03 1.39 7.29
N PHE A 417 -1.73 1.80 8.35
CA PHE A 417 -1.64 3.14 8.92
C PHE A 417 -0.26 3.39 9.53
N TYR A 418 0.26 2.50 10.38
CA TYR A 418 1.60 2.67 10.95
C TYR A 418 2.68 2.76 9.87
N SER A 419 2.60 1.94 8.83
CA SER A 419 3.55 2.01 7.71
C SER A 419 3.39 3.27 6.86
N SER A 420 2.17 3.72 6.64
CA SER A 420 1.89 4.95 5.88
C SER A 420 2.22 6.22 6.67
N ALA A 421 2.24 6.16 8.00
CA ALA A 421 2.64 7.29 8.83
C ALA A 421 4.12 7.64 8.68
N LEU A 422 5.00 6.66 8.44
CA LEU A 422 6.45 6.89 8.31
C LEU A 422 6.83 7.88 7.20
N PRO A 423 6.41 7.71 5.92
CA PRO A 423 6.73 8.70 4.89
C PRO A 423 6.07 10.06 5.16
N LEU A 424 4.89 10.08 5.79
CA LEU A 424 4.20 11.32 6.15
C LEU A 424 4.98 12.10 7.21
N LEU A 425 5.38 11.46 8.30
CA LEU A 425 6.19 12.06 9.37
C LEU A 425 7.55 12.55 8.84
N ALA A 426 8.21 11.77 7.98
CA ALA A 426 9.45 12.20 7.31
C ALA A 426 9.25 13.46 6.47
N ASN A 427 8.17 13.51 5.68
CA ASN A 427 7.85 14.68 4.87
C ASN A 427 7.52 15.90 5.74
N ILE A 428 6.85 15.74 6.87
CA ILE A 428 6.58 16.85 7.79
C ILE A 428 7.90 17.40 8.35
N SER A 429 8.77 16.54 8.91
CA SER A 429 10.09 16.93 9.42
C SER A 429 10.95 17.63 8.34
N TYR A 430 10.94 17.10 7.12
CA TYR A 430 11.62 17.71 5.97
C TYR A 430 11.13 19.14 5.70
N ARG A 431 9.81 19.35 5.69
CA ARG A 431 9.19 20.64 5.39
C ARG A 431 9.45 21.69 6.47
N VAL A 432 9.45 21.30 7.74
CA VAL A 432 9.76 22.21 8.86
C VAL A 432 11.26 22.35 9.14
N GLY A 433 12.09 21.51 8.52
CA GLY A 433 13.56 21.60 8.55
C GLY A 433 14.22 21.26 9.88
N ARG A 434 13.54 20.51 10.76
CA ARG A 434 14.00 20.18 12.12
C ARG A 434 13.56 18.80 12.58
N GLU A 435 14.21 18.30 13.63
CA GLU A 435 13.76 17.11 14.34
C GLU A 435 12.44 17.39 15.04
N LEU A 436 11.55 16.39 15.04
CA LEU A 436 10.23 16.45 15.65
C LEU A 436 10.08 15.34 16.67
N ARG A 437 9.49 15.66 17.82
CA ARG A 437 9.04 14.69 18.80
C ARG A 437 7.55 14.42 18.63
N PHE A 438 7.18 13.17 18.39
CA PHE A 438 5.82 12.74 18.11
C PHE A 438 5.23 11.96 19.28
N LEU A 439 4.04 12.36 19.73
CA LEU A 439 3.29 11.74 20.81
C LEU A 439 2.32 10.73 20.19
N GLY A 440 2.76 9.48 20.07
CA GLY A 440 2.04 8.41 19.35
C GLY A 440 0.58 8.21 19.81
N ASP A 441 0.31 8.30 21.12
CA ASP A 441 -1.04 8.09 21.67
C ASP A 441 -2.05 9.16 21.23
N SER A 442 -1.60 10.40 21.11
CA SER A 442 -2.44 11.54 20.69
C SER A 442 -2.29 11.89 19.21
N GLU A 443 -1.33 11.25 18.54
CA GLU A 443 -0.92 11.50 17.15
C GLU A 443 -0.59 12.97 16.85
N GLN A 444 0.16 13.61 17.76
CA GLN A 444 0.53 15.03 17.67
C GLN A 444 2.01 15.25 17.92
N PHE A 445 2.56 16.34 17.37
CA PHE A 445 3.90 16.79 17.70
C PHE A 445 3.92 17.56 19.03
N ALA A 446 4.86 17.21 19.90
CA ALA A 446 5.03 17.83 21.20
C ALA A 446 5.50 19.28 21.06
N ASN A 447 4.69 20.23 21.50
CA ASN A 447 4.98 21.67 21.50
C ASN A 447 5.34 22.24 20.11
N ASP A 448 4.82 21.67 19.02
CA ASP A 448 5.12 22.13 17.65
C ASP A 448 3.83 22.45 16.86
N PRO A 449 3.25 23.65 17.04
CA PRO A 449 2.02 24.03 16.35
C PRO A 449 2.19 24.12 14.82
N GLU A 450 3.39 24.48 14.33
CA GLU A 450 3.68 24.55 12.90
C GLU A 450 3.65 23.15 12.27
N ALA A 451 4.37 22.17 12.85
CA ALA A 451 4.36 20.80 12.35
C ALA A 451 2.96 20.18 12.44
N ASN A 452 2.20 20.50 13.50
CA ASN A 452 0.81 20.05 13.64
C ASN A 452 -0.12 20.54 12.52
N THR A 453 0.18 21.65 11.84
CA THR A 453 -0.63 22.09 10.67
C THR A 453 -0.58 21.11 9.50
N TYR A 454 0.44 20.25 9.42
CA TYR A 454 0.58 19.25 8.36
C TYR A 454 -0.01 17.89 8.71
N LEU A 455 -0.53 17.68 9.93
CA LEU A 455 -1.15 16.41 10.32
C LEU A 455 -2.49 16.16 9.62
N SER A 456 -3.09 17.20 9.05
CA SER A 456 -4.33 17.15 8.29
C SER A 456 -4.26 18.10 7.08
N LYS A 457 -5.33 18.15 6.30
CA LYS A 457 -5.48 19.03 5.14
C LYS A 457 -6.89 19.59 5.08
N ILE A 458 -7.05 20.72 4.40
CA ILE A 458 -8.37 21.29 4.12
C ILE A 458 -8.95 20.58 2.91
N TYR A 459 -10.16 20.06 3.07
CA TYR A 459 -10.89 19.42 1.99
C TYR A 459 -11.61 20.47 1.15
N ARG A 460 -11.59 20.28 -0.16
CA ARG A 460 -12.37 21.08 -1.07
C ARG A 460 -13.84 20.64 -1.02
N GLU A 461 -14.76 21.59 -0.90
CA GLU A 461 -16.19 21.30 -1.02
C GLU A 461 -16.53 20.75 -2.43
N PRO A 462 -17.45 19.77 -2.57
CA PRO A 462 -18.28 19.17 -1.52
C PRO A 462 -17.65 17.94 -0.84
N PHE A 463 -16.37 17.65 -1.08
CA PHE A 463 -15.70 16.47 -0.56
C PHE A 463 -15.48 16.63 0.95
N SER A 464 -16.13 15.80 1.75
CA SER A 464 -16.03 15.90 3.19
C SER A 464 -16.16 14.52 3.84
N PHE A 465 -15.48 14.37 4.98
CA PHE A 465 -15.70 13.21 5.82
C PHE A 465 -17.13 13.27 6.38
N PRO A 466 -17.77 12.10 6.54
CA PRO A 466 -19.05 12.00 7.21
C PRO A 466 -18.98 12.56 8.63
N LYS A 467 -20.09 13.13 9.09
CA LYS A 467 -20.18 13.77 10.42
C LYS A 467 -20.27 12.79 11.57
#